data_AF-A0A0B1TQH4-F1
#
_entry.id   AF-A0A0B1TQH4-F1
#
_cell.length_a   1.000
_cell.length_b   1.000
_cell.length_c   1.000
_cell.angle_alpha   90.00
_cell.angle_beta   90.00
_cell.angle_gamma   90.00
#
_symmetry.space_group_name_H-M   'P 1'
#
loop_
_entity.id
_entity.type
_entity.pdbx_description
1 polymer ?
#
loop_
_entity_poly.entity_id
_entity_poly.type
_entity_poly.pdbx_seq_one_letter_code
_entity_poly.pdbx_strand_id
1 'polypeptide(L)'
;MLGGVFPVHTKSQNPDEPCGEIAETRGVHRVEAMLYALDQINAQKDFLRGYKLVTYALNQSLEFVRDMIGSSDASDYVCSDGSDPYTRTASKKKNVVAVVGASYSSVTVQIANLLRLFRIVQVSPASTNADLSDKSRFEYFARCVYSKSTSPFVNSMVFFF
;
A
#
# COMPACT_ATOMS: atom_id res chain seq x y z
N MET A 1 1.63 7.57 5.30
CA MET A 1 2.47 6.36 5.16
C MET A 1 2.19 5.69 3.83
N LEU A 2 3.14 4.90 3.31
CA LEU A 2 2.91 4.07 2.13
C LEU A 2 2.83 2.59 2.52
N GLY A 3 1.78 1.90 2.07
CA GLY A 3 1.67 0.45 2.18
C GLY A 3 2.28 -0.25 0.96
N GLY A 4 2.70 -1.50 1.10
CA GLY A 4 3.23 -2.32 0.02
C GLY A 4 2.64 -3.73 0.01
N VAL A 5 2.20 -4.22 -1.15
CA VAL A 5 1.69 -5.59 -1.30
C VAL A 5 2.44 -6.32 -2.42
N PHE A 6 3.27 -7.27 -2.01
CA PHE A 6 4.13 -8.06 -2.90
C PHE A 6 3.98 -9.57 -2.66
N PRO A 7 4.03 -10.40 -3.71
CA PRO A 7 3.92 -11.84 -3.57
C PRO A 7 5.26 -12.43 -3.12
N VAL A 8 5.57 -12.34 -1.82
CA VAL A 8 6.80 -12.88 -1.23
C VAL A 8 6.81 -14.41 -1.26
N HIS A 9 5.64 -15.04 -1.17
CA HIS A 9 5.48 -16.49 -1.26
C HIS A 9 4.72 -16.88 -2.53
N THR A 10 5.03 -18.06 -3.03
CA THR A 10 4.23 -18.75 -4.05
C THR A 10 2.98 -19.36 -3.42
N LYS A 11 2.04 -19.82 -4.26
CA LYS A 11 0.90 -20.60 -3.78
C LYS A 11 1.39 -21.99 -3.38
N SER A 12 1.08 -22.45 -2.17
CA SER A 12 1.43 -23.82 -1.77
C SER A 12 0.72 -24.85 -2.65
N GLN A 13 1.36 -26.00 -2.84
CA GLN A 13 0.73 -27.18 -3.42
C GLN A 13 -0.13 -27.92 -2.39
N ASN A 14 0.16 -27.74 -1.10
CA ASN A 14 -0.57 -28.34 -0.01
C ASN A 14 -1.80 -27.48 0.34
N PRO A 15 -3.01 -28.07 0.43
CA PRO A 15 -4.22 -27.34 0.83
C PRO A 15 -4.15 -26.77 2.25
N ASP A 16 -3.37 -27.41 3.13
CA ASP A 16 -3.26 -27.06 4.55
C ASP A 16 -2.24 -25.94 4.83
N GLU A 17 -1.43 -25.56 3.83
CA GLU A 17 -0.43 -24.51 3.97
C GLU A 17 -0.83 -23.28 3.13
N PRO A 18 -1.05 -22.11 3.75
CA PRO A 18 -1.52 -20.92 3.03
C PRO A 18 -0.45 -20.32 2.09
N CYS A 19 0.84 -20.59 2.34
CA CYS A 19 1.99 -20.04 1.62
C CYS A 19 2.92 -21.17 1.19
N GLY A 20 3.41 -21.12 -0.06
CA GLY A 20 4.44 -22.00 -0.57
C GLY A 20 5.84 -21.39 -0.42
N GLU A 21 6.77 -21.83 -1.26
CA GLU A 21 8.16 -21.35 -1.27
C GLU A 21 8.27 -19.84 -1.50
N ILE A 22 9.40 -19.26 -1.07
CA ILE A 22 9.70 -17.84 -1.24
C ILE A 22 9.97 -17.54 -2.71
N ALA A 23 9.23 -16.58 -3.27
CA ALA A 23 9.43 -16.06 -4.61
C ALA A 23 10.49 -14.95 -4.59
N GLU A 24 11.75 -15.30 -4.81
CA GLU A 24 12.87 -14.34 -4.77
C GLU A 24 12.70 -13.19 -5.77
N THR A 25 12.54 -13.51 -7.06
CA THR A 25 12.54 -12.51 -8.14
C THR A 25 11.28 -11.65 -8.20
N ARG A 26 10.10 -12.25 -7.97
CA ARG A 26 8.81 -11.56 -8.07
C ARG A 26 8.28 -11.05 -6.73
N GLY A 27 8.87 -11.50 -5.63
CA GLY A 27 8.50 -11.17 -4.26
C GLY A 27 9.59 -10.35 -3.59
N VAL A 28 10.65 -11.01 -3.13
CA VAL A 28 11.71 -10.40 -2.29
C VAL A 28 12.38 -9.21 -3.00
N HIS A 29 12.79 -9.36 -4.26
CA HIS A 29 13.40 -8.25 -5.01
C HIS A 29 12.48 -7.03 -5.13
N ARG A 30 11.16 -7.22 -5.17
CA ARG A 30 10.20 -6.10 -5.27
C ARG A 30 10.00 -5.41 -3.93
N VAL A 31 10.04 -6.17 -2.83
CA VAL A 31 10.05 -5.60 -1.47
C VAL A 31 11.31 -4.76 -1.30
N GLU A 32 12.48 -5.31 -1.66
CA GLU A 32 13.76 -4.61 -1.56
C GLU A 32 13.80 -3.38 -2.46
N ALA A 33 13.30 -3.47 -3.69
CA ALA A 33 13.22 -2.32 -4.60
C ALA A 33 12.33 -1.19 -4.03
N MET A 34 11.24 -1.52 -3.34
CA MET A 34 10.40 -0.52 -2.68
C MET A 34 11.14 0.15 -1.51
N LEU A 35 11.81 -0.64 -0.67
CA LEU A 35 12.59 -0.10 0.46
C LEU A 35 13.73 0.79 -0.04
N TYR A 36 14.47 0.33 -1.04
CA TYR A 36 15.51 1.10 -1.69
C TYR A 36 14.98 2.42 -2.25
N ALA A 37 13.85 2.40 -2.97
CA ALA A 37 13.25 3.62 -3.50
C ALA A 37 12.84 4.60 -2.39
N LEU A 38 12.30 4.11 -1.28
CA LEU A 38 11.97 4.95 -0.12
C LEU A 38 13.20 5.58 0.50
N ASP A 39 14.31 4.85 0.60
CA ASP A 39 15.56 5.37 1.12
C ASP A 39 16.14 6.44 0.20
N GLN A 40 16.10 6.24 -1.12
CA GLN A 40 16.52 7.25 -2.10
C GLN A 40 15.67 8.52 -2.00
N ILE A 41 14.34 8.39 -1.94
CA ILE A 41 13.41 9.51 -1.76
C ILE A 41 13.72 10.27 -0.47
N ASN A 42 13.88 9.55 0.64
CA ASN A 42 14.12 10.15 1.94
C ASN A 42 15.51 10.81 2.07
N ALA A 43 16.47 10.41 1.22
CA ALA A 43 17.80 11.03 1.16
C ALA A 43 17.79 12.36 0.39
N GLN A 44 16.84 12.56 -0.53
CA GLN A 44 16.70 13.80 -1.30
C GLN A 44 16.09 14.91 -0.42
N LYS A 45 16.85 15.96 -0.12
CA LYS A 45 16.38 17.09 0.69
C LYS A 45 15.43 18.04 -0.05
N ASP A 46 15.51 18.05 -1.38
CA ASP A 46 14.71 18.92 -2.24
C ASP A 46 13.34 18.31 -2.59
N PHE A 47 13.24 16.98 -2.50
CA PHE A 47 12.02 16.22 -2.75
C PHE A 47 11.32 15.97 -1.41
N LEU A 48 10.04 16.36 -1.31
CA LEU A 48 9.24 16.27 -0.07
C LEU A 48 9.81 17.07 1.13
N ARG A 49 10.22 18.33 0.91
CA ARG A 49 10.72 19.30 1.93
C ARG A 49 10.13 19.09 3.35
N GLY A 50 10.82 18.33 4.20
CA GLY A 50 10.46 18.10 5.61
C GLY A 50 9.57 16.88 5.91
N TYR A 51 9.22 16.06 4.92
CA TYR A 51 8.40 14.85 5.11
C TYR A 51 9.21 13.58 4.81
N LYS A 52 9.30 12.68 5.81
CA LYS A 52 9.89 11.36 5.65
C LYS A 52 8.81 10.33 5.31
N LEU A 53 8.97 9.62 4.19
CA LEU A 53 8.13 8.48 3.86
C LEU A 53 8.54 7.27 4.69
N VAL A 54 7.53 6.54 5.15
CA VAL A 54 7.69 5.31 5.94
C VAL A 54 6.76 4.25 5.38
N THR A 55 7.22 3.00 5.37
CA THR A 55 6.46 1.81 4.94
C THR A 55 6.34 0.79 6.07
N TYR A 56 5.31 -0.03 6.03
CA TYR A 56 5.10 -1.15 6.95
C TYR A 56 5.24 -2.49 6.23
N ALA A 57 5.98 -3.41 6.86
CA ALA A 57 6.03 -4.82 6.48
C ALA A 57 5.00 -5.64 7.30
N LEU A 58 4.66 -6.84 6.84
CA LEU A 58 3.57 -7.70 7.35
C LEU A 58 3.48 -7.82 8.88
N ASN A 59 4.59 -7.72 9.62
CA ASN A 59 4.60 -7.81 11.09
C ASN A 59 3.81 -6.67 11.79
N GLN A 60 3.45 -5.61 11.07
CA GLN A 60 2.62 -4.49 11.54
C GLN A 60 1.31 -4.34 10.74
N SER A 61 0.87 -5.41 10.07
CA SER A 61 -0.38 -5.42 9.28
C SER A 61 -1.64 -5.14 10.11
N LEU A 62 -1.66 -5.53 11.40
CA LEU A 62 -2.73 -5.15 12.33
C LEU A 62 -2.75 -3.64 12.62
N GLU A 63 -1.58 -3.02 12.71
CA GLU A 63 -1.46 -1.56 12.90
C GLU A 63 -1.89 -0.83 11.62
N PHE A 64 -1.53 -1.36 10.44
CA PHE A 64 -2.01 -0.87 9.15
C PHE A 64 -3.55 -0.89 9.04
N VAL A 65 -4.20 -1.98 9.47
CA VAL A 65 -5.67 -2.08 9.48
C VAL A 65 -6.28 -1.09 10.50
N ARG A 66 -5.69 -0.96 11.69
CA ARG A 66 -6.12 0.03 12.70
C ARG A 66 -6.01 1.47 12.19
N ASP A 67 -4.90 1.79 11.53
CA ASP A 67 -4.66 3.10 10.91
C ASP A 67 -5.60 3.37 9.73
N MET A 68 -5.99 2.34 8.96
CA MET A 68 -7.01 2.47 7.90
C MET A 68 -8.42 2.69 8.44
N ILE A 69 -8.78 2.01 9.54
CA ILE A 69 -10.12 2.12 10.16
C ILE A 69 -10.25 3.44 10.93
N GLY A 70 -9.14 4.09 11.26
CA GLY A 70 -9.13 5.33 12.04
C GLY A 70 -9.69 5.12 13.45
N SER A 71 -9.64 3.87 13.96
CA SER A 71 -10.12 3.52 15.29
C SER A 71 -9.32 4.28 16.32
N SER A 72 -9.84 5.44 16.73
CA SER A 72 -9.46 6.10 17.96
C SER A 72 -9.81 5.12 19.07
N ASP A 73 -8.80 4.49 19.64
CA ASP A 73 -8.93 3.82 20.91
C ASP A 73 -9.51 4.84 21.90
N ALA A 74 -10.77 4.66 22.28
CA ALA A 74 -11.39 5.40 23.37
C ALA A 74 -10.66 5.16 24.71
N SER A 75 -9.71 4.21 24.73
CA SER A 75 -8.76 3.92 25.80
C SER A 75 -7.56 4.87 25.86
N ASP A 76 -7.35 5.76 24.90
CA ASP A 76 -6.25 6.75 24.91
C ASP A 76 -6.62 8.05 25.66
N TYR A 77 -7.86 8.13 26.17
CA TYR A 77 -8.37 9.19 27.02
C TYR A 77 -8.53 8.65 28.45
N VAL A 78 -7.70 9.13 29.37
CA VAL A 78 -7.82 8.80 30.80
C VAL A 78 -8.19 10.08 31.54
N CYS A 79 -9.42 10.13 32.04
CA CYS A 79 -9.83 11.13 33.03
C CYS A 79 -9.84 10.44 34.39
N SER A 80 -8.84 10.67 35.21
CA SER A 80 -8.84 10.18 36.60
C SER A 80 -9.75 11.02 37.51
N ASP A 81 -10.30 12.14 37.04
CA ASP A 81 -10.96 13.16 37.88
C ASP A 81 -12.08 13.96 37.15
N GLY A 82 -12.65 13.45 36.05
CA GLY A 82 -13.76 14.13 35.37
C GLY A 82 -13.44 15.48 34.70
N SER A 83 -12.16 15.86 34.58
CA SER A 83 -11.69 17.02 33.81
C SER A 83 -11.56 16.72 32.31
N ASP A 84 -11.45 17.77 31.49
CA ASP A 84 -11.38 17.68 30.02
C ASP A 84 -10.38 16.61 29.56
N PRO A 85 -10.78 15.70 28.66
CA PRO A 85 -9.98 14.53 28.31
C PRO A 85 -8.68 14.92 27.60
N TYR A 86 -7.54 14.62 28.20
CA TYR A 86 -6.23 14.74 27.56
C TYR A 86 -5.83 13.39 26.93
N THR A 87 -5.42 13.42 25.66
CA THR A 87 -4.84 12.24 24.99
C THR A 87 -3.52 11.88 25.65
N ARG A 88 -3.41 10.67 26.22
CA ARG A 88 -2.18 10.16 26.89
C ARG A 88 -1.01 10.04 25.92
N THR A 89 -1.34 9.90 24.65
CA THR A 89 -0.38 9.78 23.58
C THR A 89 -0.87 10.67 22.45
N ALA A 90 -0.14 11.72 22.12
CA ALA A 90 -0.23 12.31 20.78
C ALA A 90 0.38 11.30 19.80
N SER A 91 -0.20 10.10 19.71
CA SER A 91 0.08 9.12 18.67
C SER A 91 -0.31 9.83 17.40
N LYS A 92 0.68 10.43 16.72
CA LYS A 92 0.52 11.00 15.38
C LYS A 92 -0.09 9.88 14.53
N LYS A 93 -1.42 9.90 14.37
CA LYS A 93 -2.16 8.91 13.58
C LYS A 93 -1.49 8.86 12.22
N LYS A 94 -0.85 7.75 11.91
CA LYS A 94 -0.09 7.65 10.67
C LYS A 94 -1.01 7.09 9.60
N ASN A 95 -1.81 7.96 9.00
CA ASN A 95 -2.75 7.53 7.98
C ASN A 95 -1.99 6.94 6.76
N VAL A 96 -2.48 5.80 6.28
CA VAL A 96 -2.05 5.21 5.01
C VAL A 96 -2.62 6.07 3.90
N VAL A 97 -1.75 6.68 3.11
CA VAL A 97 -2.18 7.58 2.01
C VAL A 97 -2.29 6.83 0.68
N ALA A 98 -1.44 5.83 0.49
CA ALA A 98 -1.44 5.02 -0.72
C ALA A 98 -0.81 3.65 -0.49
N VAL A 99 -1.13 2.70 -1.38
CA VAL A 99 -0.61 1.33 -1.39
C VAL A 99 0.07 1.06 -2.74
N VAL A 100 1.31 0.59 -2.71
CA VAL A 100 2.06 0.12 -3.89
C VAL A 100 1.84 -1.37 -4.06
N GLY A 101 1.44 -1.80 -5.26
CA GLY A 101 1.06 -3.19 -5.56
C GLY A 101 -0.34 -3.29 -6.17
N ALA A 102 -0.90 -4.47 -6.42
CA ALA A 102 -0.27 -5.78 -6.34
C ALA A 102 0.31 -6.20 -7.70
N SER A 103 1.04 -7.32 -7.70
CA SER A 103 1.66 -7.86 -8.92
C SER A 103 0.70 -8.69 -9.78
N TYR A 104 -0.17 -9.48 -9.15
CA TYR A 104 -1.16 -10.30 -9.87
C TYR A 104 -2.44 -9.51 -10.08
N SER A 105 -3.01 -9.58 -11.28
CA SER A 105 -4.25 -8.89 -11.64
C SER A 105 -5.44 -9.27 -10.76
N SER A 106 -5.59 -10.56 -10.44
CA SER A 106 -6.70 -11.08 -9.60
C SER A 106 -6.64 -10.56 -8.16
N VAL A 107 -5.44 -10.48 -7.59
CA VAL A 107 -5.20 -9.92 -6.26
C VAL A 107 -5.39 -8.40 -6.27
N THR A 108 -4.97 -7.74 -7.36
CA THR A 108 -5.10 -6.30 -7.54
C THR A 108 -6.56 -5.85 -7.54
N VAL A 109 -7.45 -6.57 -8.23
CA VAL A 109 -8.89 -6.27 -8.26
C VAL A 109 -9.52 -6.36 -6.86
N GLN A 110 -9.18 -7.41 -6.10
CA GLN A 110 -9.71 -7.60 -4.74
C GLN A 110 -9.27 -6.48 -3.80
N ILE A 111 -7.99 -6.10 -3.86
CA ILE A 111 -7.45 -5.01 -3.04
C ILE A 111 -8.07 -3.67 -3.45
N ALA A 112 -8.20 -3.40 -4.75
CA ALA A 112 -8.82 -2.16 -5.25
C ALA A 112 -10.27 -1.99 -4.77
N ASN A 113 -11.03 -3.10 -4.74
CA ASN A 113 -12.42 -3.10 -4.24
C ASN A 113 -12.52 -2.80 -2.74
N LEU A 114 -11.49 -3.13 -1.95
CA LEU A 114 -11.41 -2.80 -0.53
C LEU A 114 -10.94 -1.35 -0.32
N LEU A 115 -9.82 -0.98 -0.94
CA LEU A 115 -9.19 0.33 -0.75
C LEU A 115 -10.08 1.49 -1.22
N ARG A 116 -10.95 1.27 -2.21
CA ARG A 116 -11.93 2.28 -2.64
C ARG A 116 -12.90 2.69 -1.53
N LEU A 117 -13.22 1.79 -0.58
CA LEU A 117 -14.11 2.10 0.55
C LEU A 117 -13.47 3.12 1.50
N PHE A 118 -12.14 3.08 1.60
CA PHE A 118 -11.34 3.98 2.45
C PHE A 118 -10.72 5.13 1.65
N ARG A 119 -11.04 5.25 0.36
CA ARG A 119 -10.50 6.28 -0.56
C ARG A 119 -8.97 6.30 -0.60
N ILE A 120 -8.35 5.12 -0.46
CA ILE A 120 -6.89 4.95 -0.48
C ILE A 120 -6.45 4.68 -1.92
N VAL A 121 -5.47 5.44 -2.40
CA VAL A 121 -4.92 5.28 -3.76
C VAL A 121 -4.05 4.04 -3.84
N GLN A 122 -4.27 3.21 -4.86
CA GLN A 122 -3.45 2.04 -5.15
C GLN A 122 -2.68 2.24 -6.45
N VAL A 123 -1.36 2.01 -6.43
CA VAL A 123 -0.50 2.07 -7.62
C VAL A 123 0.15 0.72 -7.88
N SER A 124 -0.23 0.04 -8.96
CA SER A 124 0.35 -1.25 -9.33
C SER A 124 1.52 -1.12 -10.30
N PRO A 125 2.70 -1.73 -9.99
CA PRO A 125 3.83 -1.73 -10.91
C PRO A 125 3.74 -2.78 -12.02
N ALA A 126 2.78 -3.71 -11.99
CA ALA A 126 2.80 -4.88 -12.88
C ALA A 126 1.43 -5.40 -13.37
N SER A 127 0.30 -4.87 -12.87
CA SER A 127 -1.03 -5.38 -13.25
C SER A 127 -1.46 -4.89 -14.65
N THR A 128 -1.73 -5.85 -15.54
CA THR A 128 -2.06 -5.59 -16.97
C THR A 128 -3.53 -5.79 -17.32
N ASN A 129 -4.39 -6.12 -16.34
CA ASN A 129 -5.82 -6.35 -16.61
C ASN A 129 -6.51 -5.08 -17.14
N ALA A 130 -7.30 -5.24 -18.21
CA ALA A 130 -8.04 -4.16 -18.85
C ALA A 130 -9.19 -3.64 -17.97
N ASP A 131 -9.82 -4.50 -17.15
CA ASP A 131 -10.94 -4.11 -16.26
C ASP A 131 -10.54 -3.01 -15.27
N LEU A 132 -9.28 -3.03 -14.83
CA LEU A 132 -8.73 -2.04 -13.91
C LEU A 132 -8.54 -0.66 -14.53
N SER A 133 -8.73 -0.53 -15.85
CA SER A 133 -8.68 0.76 -16.55
C SER A 133 -9.99 1.53 -16.43
N ASP A 134 -11.08 0.87 -16.04
CA ASP A 134 -12.38 1.50 -15.89
C ASP A 134 -12.43 2.36 -14.63
N LYS A 135 -12.25 3.67 -14.82
CA LYS A 135 -12.25 4.68 -13.75
C LYS A 135 -13.62 4.89 -13.09
N SER A 136 -14.71 4.45 -13.72
CA SER A 136 -16.03 4.47 -13.07
C SER A 136 -16.13 3.44 -11.94
N ARG A 137 -15.34 2.36 -12.04
CA ARG A 137 -15.31 1.26 -11.07
C ARG A 137 -14.11 1.33 -10.14
N PHE A 138 -12.95 1.74 -10.66
CA PHE A 138 -11.66 1.77 -9.98
C PHE A 138 -11.05 3.18 -10.00
N GLU A 139 -11.78 4.15 -9.43
CA GLU A 139 -11.38 5.57 -9.35
C GLU A 139 -9.98 5.75 -8.71
N TYR A 140 -9.72 5.03 -7.61
CA TYR A 140 -8.49 5.12 -6.82
C TYR A 140 -7.35 4.20 -7.29
N PHE A 141 -7.45 3.59 -8.48
CA PHE A 141 -6.43 2.69 -9.01
C PHE A 141 -5.59 3.33 -10.12
N ALA A 142 -4.25 3.23 -10.02
CA ALA A 142 -3.31 3.59 -11.07
C ALA A 142 -2.29 2.47 -11.30
N ARG A 143 -1.58 2.51 -12.43
CA ARG A 143 -0.51 1.56 -12.74
C ARG A 143 0.60 2.22 -13.54
N CYS A 144 1.82 1.69 -13.41
CA CYS A 144 3.00 2.16 -14.15
C CYS A 144 3.20 1.40 -15.48
N VAL A 145 2.33 0.44 -15.80
CA VAL A 145 2.43 -0.42 -17.00
C VAL A 145 1.22 -0.24 -17.92
N TYR A 146 1.42 -0.44 -19.23
CA TYR A 146 0.36 -0.37 -20.23
C TYR A 146 -0.66 -1.51 -20.08
N SER A 147 -1.96 -1.24 -20.32
CA SER A 147 -2.93 -2.33 -20.54
C SER A 147 -2.71 -2.97 -21.90
N LYS A 148 -2.97 -4.28 -21.97
CA LYS A 148 -2.92 -5.03 -23.23
C LYS A 148 -3.92 -4.57 -24.31
N SER A 149 -4.82 -3.62 -24.03
CA SER A 149 -5.82 -3.12 -25.00
C SER A 149 -5.48 -1.75 -25.61
N THR A 150 -4.41 -1.09 -25.18
CA THR A 150 -4.11 0.28 -25.61
C THR A 150 -2.88 0.28 -26.51
N SER A 151 -3.06 0.66 -27.78
CA SER A 151 -1.98 0.99 -28.72
C SER A 151 -0.92 1.90 -28.06
N PRO A 152 0.36 1.85 -28.48
CA PRO A 152 1.53 2.30 -27.72
C PRO A 152 1.66 3.81 -27.44
N PHE A 153 0.61 4.61 -27.57
CA PHE A 153 0.67 6.08 -27.57
C PHE A 153 0.00 6.78 -26.39
N VAL A 154 -0.50 6.07 -25.36
CA VAL A 154 -1.25 6.73 -24.28
C VAL A 154 -0.56 6.60 -22.93
N ASN A 155 0.09 7.70 -22.54
CA ASN A 155 0.46 8.12 -21.18
C ASN A 155 1.12 7.05 -20.30
N SER A 156 2.39 6.80 -20.59
CA SER A 156 3.40 6.46 -19.60
C SER A 156 3.41 7.50 -18.47
N MET A 157 2.71 7.26 -17.36
CA MET A 157 3.15 7.80 -16.08
C MET A 157 4.21 6.86 -15.54
N VAL A 158 5.38 6.91 -16.18
CA VAL A 158 6.59 6.26 -15.68
C VAL A 158 7.09 7.18 -14.59
N PHE A 159 6.88 6.80 -13.33
CA PHE A 159 7.71 7.32 -12.26
C PHE A 159 9.10 6.70 -12.46
N PHE A 160 9.91 7.36 -13.28
CA PHE A 160 11.36 7.31 -13.10
C PHE A 160 11.62 8.04 -11.79
N PHE A 161 12.19 7.33 -10.82
CA PHE A 161 12.98 7.97 -9.77
C PHE A 161 14.28 8.47 -10.38
#